data_AF-A0A968MVD1-F1
#
_entry.id   AF-A0A968MVD1-F1
#
_cell.length_a   1.000
_cell.length_b   1.000
_cell.length_c   1.000
_cell.angle_alpha   90.00
_cell.angle_beta   90.00
_cell.angle_gamma   90.00
#
_symmetry.space_group_name_H-M   'P 1'
#
loop_
_entity.id
_entity.type
_entity.pdbx_description
1 polymer ?
#
loop_
_entity_poly.entity_id
_entity_poly.type
_entity_poly.pdbx_seq_one_letter_code
_entity_poly.pdbx_strand_id
1 'polypeptide(L)'
;MTHIKIKLVSADNITITYFIDPTTNYVIKMTMSGNMMGQTMEVVTTPTDYRKTDQGLVLPYITEVNYGGQFSLVLKIKKLEFNKPVDPVIFEKGNMSL
;
A
#
# COMPACT_ATOMS: atom_id res chain seq x y z
N MET A 1 20.10 -6.27 -8.99
CA MET A 1 19.60 -6.18 -7.60
C MET A 1 18.72 -7.39 -7.34
N THR A 2 19.02 -8.14 -6.29
CA THR A 2 18.28 -9.36 -5.90
C THR A 2 17.14 -8.97 -4.97
N HIS A 3 15.96 -9.56 -5.14
CA HIS A 3 14.79 -9.32 -4.27
C HIS A 3 14.13 -10.65 -3.90
N ILE A 4 13.51 -10.70 -2.72
CA ILE A 4 12.62 -11.80 -2.34
C ILE A 4 11.25 -11.53 -2.97
N LYS A 5 10.63 -12.56 -3.54
CA LYS A 5 9.31 -12.49 -4.17
C LYS A 5 8.32 -13.37 -3.41
N ILE A 6 7.24 -12.76 -2.91
CA ILE A 6 6.17 -13.48 -2.22
C ILE A 6 4.87 -13.29 -3.00
N LYS A 7 4.21 -14.40 -3.35
CA LYS A 7 2.88 -14.40 -3.98
C LYS A 7 1.81 -14.71 -2.93
N LEU A 8 0.84 -13.83 -2.81
CA LEU A 8 -0.38 -14.01 -2.02
C LEU A 8 -1.56 -14.12 -2.98
N VAL A 9 -2.44 -15.09 -2.75
CA VAL A 9 -3.72 -15.21 -3.44
C VAL A 9 -4.82 -15.11 -2.38
N SER A 10 -5.70 -14.12 -2.49
CA SER A 10 -6.80 -13.95 -1.55
C SER A 10 -7.95 -14.92 -1.85
N ALA A 11 -8.90 -15.05 -0.92
CA ALA A 11 -10.11 -15.84 -1.12
C ALA A 11 -10.95 -15.34 -2.31
N ASP A 12 -10.87 -14.04 -2.61
CA ASP A 12 -11.53 -13.39 -3.76
C ASP A 12 -10.75 -13.55 -5.07
N ASN A 13 -9.76 -14.45 -5.11
CA ASN A 13 -8.87 -14.71 -6.25
C ASN A 13 -8.05 -13.49 -6.71
N ILE A 14 -7.86 -12.49 -5.84
CA ILE A 14 -6.94 -11.38 -6.11
C ILE A 14 -5.52 -11.87 -5.87
N THR A 15 -4.66 -11.73 -6.88
CA THR A 15 -3.23 -12.08 -6.76
C THR A 15 -2.43 -10.83 -6.42
N ILE A 16 -1.71 -10.86 -5.30
CA ILE A 16 -0.77 -9.82 -4.91
C ILE A 16 0.64 -10.43 -4.90
N THR A 17 1.58 -9.78 -5.57
CA THR A 17 2.99 -10.14 -5.50
C THR A 17 3.76 -9.03 -4.80
N TYR A 18 4.44 -9.39 -3.73
CA TYR A 18 5.34 -8.50 -2.99
C TYR A 18 6.77 -8.74 -3.43
N PHE A 19 7.50 -7.66 -3.64
CA PHE A 19 8.93 -7.64 -3.91
C PHE A 19 9.60 -6.98 -2.71
N ILE A 20 10.48 -7.72 -2.04
CA ILE A 20 11.08 -7.32 -0.76
C ILE A 20 12.59 -7.22 -0.92
N ASP A 21 13.18 -6.12 -0.45
CA ASP A 21 14.64 -5.97 -0.34
C ASP A 21 15.15 -6.87 0.80
N PRO A 22 16.02 -7.86 0.51
CA PRO A 22 16.51 -8.79 1.53
C PRO A 22 17.42 -8.13 2.59
N THR A 23 17.93 -6.93 2.34
CA THR A 23 18.83 -6.22 3.27
C THR A 23 18.03 -5.50 4.35
N THR A 24 16.92 -4.88 3.96
CA THR A 24 16.11 -4.02 4.82
C THR A 24 14.78 -4.66 5.24
N ASN A 25 14.39 -5.73 4.55
CA ASN A 25 13.05 -6.34 4.62
C ASN A 25 11.91 -5.40 4.19
N TYR A 26 12.23 -4.29 3.51
CA TYR A 26 11.20 -3.37 3.02
C TYR A 26 10.56 -3.89 1.75
N VAL A 27 9.25 -3.71 1.64
CA VAL A 27 8.55 -3.88 0.37
C VAL A 27 9.02 -2.78 -0.58
N ILE A 28 9.55 -3.13 -1.74
CA ILE A 28 10.05 -2.16 -2.74
C ILE A 28 9.13 -2.05 -3.95
N LYS A 29 8.24 -3.04 -4.12
CA LYS A 29 7.18 -3.04 -5.14
C LYS A 29 6.08 -4.01 -4.72
N MET A 30 4.85 -3.70 -5.11
CA MET A 30 3.74 -4.64 -5.12
C MET A 30 3.08 -4.63 -6.50
N THR A 31 2.66 -5.79 -6.98
CA THR A 31 1.79 -5.91 -8.15
C THR A 31 0.53 -6.66 -7.76
N MET A 32 -0.62 -6.03 -7.94
CA MET A 32 -1.92 -6.64 -7.74
C MET A 32 -2.56 -6.88 -9.10
N SER A 33 -3.01 -8.11 -9.34
CA SER A 33 -3.76 -8.47 -10.53
C SER A 33 -5.08 -9.08 -10.12
N GLY A 34 -6.17 -8.56 -10.66
CA GLY A 34 -7.52 -9.03 -10.37
C GLY A 34 -8.57 -8.40 -11.27
N ASN A 35 -9.78 -8.95 -11.22
CA ASN A 35 -10.95 -8.32 -11.82
C ASN A 35 -11.44 -7.22 -10.86
N MET A 36 -11.36 -5.96 -11.28
CA MET A 36 -11.89 -4.81 -10.57
C MET A 36 -12.96 -4.18 -11.46
N MET A 37 -14.20 -4.06 -10.96
CA MET A 37 -15.32 -3.46 -11.69
C MET A 37 -15.59 -4.09 -13.08
N GLY A 38 -15.35 -5.41 -13.24
CA GLY A 38 -15.56 -6.13 -14.49
C GLY A 38 -14.36 -6.06 -15.46
N GLN A 39 -13.30 -5.33 -15.12
CA GLN A 39 -12.09 -5.22 -15.92
C GLN A 39 -10.90 -5.89 -15.23
N THR A 40 -10.14 -6.68 -15.96
CA THR A 40 -8.84 -7.17 -15.48
C THR A 40 -7.87 -6.01 -15.45
N MET A 41 -7.38 -5.64 -14.28
CA MET A 41 -6.40 -4.57 -14.10
C MET A 41 -5.18 -5.08 -13.35
N GLU A 42 -3.99 -4.62 -13.78
CA GLU A 42 -2.76 -4.72 -13.00
C GLU A 42 -2.49 -3.38 -12.31
N VAL A 43 -2.45 -3.40 -10.98
CA VAL A 43 -2.09 -2.24 -10.17
C VAL A 43 -0.68 -2.42 -9.66
N VAL A 44 0.21 -1.48 -9.96
CA VAL A 44 1.58 -1.47 -9.47
C VAL A 44 1.71 -0.43 -8.38
N THR A 45 2.18 -0.82 -7.19
CA THR A 45 2.47 0.09 -6.08
C THR A 45 3.96 0.12 -5.80
N THR A 46 4.53 1.32 -5.74
CA THR A 46 5.96 1.56 -5.50
C THR A 46 6.14 2.44 -4.27
N PRO A 47 6.33 1.85 -3.08
CA PRO A 47 6.67 2.58 -1.87
C PRO A 47 8.14 3.03 -1.91
N THR A 48 8.38 4.29 -1.57
CA THR A 48 9.71 4.91 -1.53
C THR A 48 9.83 5.84 -0.32
N ASP A 49 11.03 6.39 -0.11
CA ASP A 49 11.30 7.33 0.97
C ASP A 49 10.93 6.74 2.33
N TYR A 50 11.51 5.58 2.62
CA TYR A 50 11.35 4.91 3.90
C TYR A 50 12.05 5.70 5.00
N ARG A 51 11.29 6.15 6.00
CA ARG A 51 11.81 6.93 7.12
C ARG A 51 11.51 6.23 8.44
N LYS A 52 12.50 6.24 9.33
CA LYS A 52 12.29 5.84 10.73
C LYS A 52 11.57 6.98 11.45
N THR A 53 10.49 6.62 12.12
CA THR A 53 9.67 7.52 12.92
C THR A 53 10.20 7.56 14.36
N ASP A 54 9.78 8.57 15.12
CA ASP A 54 10.15 8.70 16.54
C ASP A 54 9.64 7.53 17.39
N GLN A 55 8.63 6.80 16.92
CA GLN A 55 8.10 5.58 17.55
C GLN A 55 8.86 4.31 17.15
N GLY A 56 9.96 4.44 16.40
CA GLY A 56 10.81 3.32 15.98
C GLY A 56 10.29 2.54 14.77
N LEU A 57 9.09 2.85 14.26
CA LEU A 57 8.54 2.26 13.05
C LEU A 57 9.20 2.85 11.80
N VAL A 58 9.43 2.03 10.77
CA VAL A 58 9.90 2.50 9.46
C VAL A 58 8.76 2.39 8.46
N LEU A 59 8.41 3.50 7.81
CA LEU A 59 7.26 3.60 6.91
C LEU A 59 7.67 4.30 5.61
N PRO A 60 7.04 3.95 4.47
CA PRO A 60 7.24 4.70 3.23
C PRO A 60 6.47 6.02 3.27
N TYR A 61 7.17 7.14 3.08
CA TYR A 61 6.55 8.47 3.07
C TYR A 61 6.02 8.86 1.69
N ILE A 62 6.41 8.12 0.65
CA ILE A 62 5.91 8.28 -0.70
C ILE A 62 5.43 6.93 -1.20
N THR A 63 4.22 6.89 -1.75
CA THR A 63 3.68 5.71 -2.41
C THR A 63 3.11 6.11 -3.77
N GLU A 64 3.71 5.60 -4.83
CA GLU A 64 3.16 5.73 -6.17
C GLU A 64 2.29 4.51 -6.49
N VAL A 65 1.09 4.74 -7.02
CA VAL A 65 0.17 3.70 -7.47
C VAL A 65 -0.14 3.93 -8.94
N ASN A 66 0.13 2.93 -9.78
CA ASN A 66 -0.14 2.95 -11.21
C ASN A 66 -1.25 1.94 -11.53
N TYR A 67 -2.34 2.41 -12.13
CA TYR A 67 -3.52 1.60 -12.46
C TYR A 67 -3.46 1.13 -13.92
N GLY A 68 -2.56 0.21 -14.21
CA GLY A 68 -2.44 -0.42 -15.54
C GLY A 68 -2.13 0.58 -16.65
N GLY A 69 -1.37 1.64 -16.36
CA GLY A 69 -1.01 2.69 -17.30
C GLY A 69 -2.10 3.72 -17.61
N GLN A 70 -3.33 3.55 -17.10
CA GLN A 70 -4.43 4.49 -17.36
C GLN A 70 -4.26 5.80 -16.59
N PHE A 71 -3.91 5.70 -15.31
CA PHE A 71 -3.59 6.84 -14.46
C PHE A 71 -2.66 6.41 -13.32
N SER A 72 -2.03 7.40 -12.68
CA SER A 72 -1.22 7.20 -11.49
C SER A 72 -1.60 8.17 -10.38
N LEU A 73 -1.40 7.72 -9.14
CA LEU A 73 -1.59 8.49 -7.92
C LEU A 73 -0.27 8.50 -7.15
N VAL A 74 0.14 9.67 -6.65
CA VAL A 74 1.29 9.80 -5.76
C VAL A 74 0.80 10.27 -4.40
N LEU A 75 0.88 9.38 -3.41
CA LEU A 75 0.55 9.66 -2.01
C LEU A 75 1.82 10.12 -1.29
N LYS A 76 1.75 11.26 -0.59
CA LYS A 76 2.86 11.80 0.21
C LYS A 76 2.41 12.07 1.64
N ILE A 77 3.09 11.44 2.60
CA ILE A 77 2.85 11.68 4.02
C ILE A 77 3.57 12.97 4.43
N LYS A 78 2.79 13.99 4.83
CA LYS A 78 3.33 15.27 5.33
C LYS A 78 3.44 15.33 6.85
N LYS A 79 2.51 14.69 7.56
CA LYS A 79 2.43 14.66 9.01
C LYS A 79 2.01 13.27 9.45
N LEU A 80 2.65 12.78 10.51
CA LEU A 80 2.32 11.52 11.15
C LEU A 80 2.18 11.77 12.64
N GLU A 81 1.06 11.37 13.22
CA GLU A 81 0.80 11.48 14.65
C GLU A 81 0.39 10.12 15.18
N PHE A 82 0.94 9.74 16.32
CA PHE A 82 0.71 8.44 16.94
C PHE A 82 -0.15 8.59 18.19
N ASN A 83 -0.92 7.53 18.49
CA ASN A 83 -1.72 7.42 19.72
C ASN A 83 -2.64 8.63 19.97
N LYS A 84 -3.11 9.28 18.90
CA LYS A 84 -4.15 10.30 19.02
C LYS A 84 -5.45 9.61 19.41
N PRO A 85 -6.19 10.11 20.40
CA PRO A 85 -7.55 9.65 20.66
C PRO A 85 -8.36 9.79 19.38
N VAL A 86 -9.01 8.70 18.98
CA VAL A 86 -9.93 8.67 17.84
C VAL A 86 -11.32 8.45 18.41
N ASP A 87 -12.24 9.36 18.10
CA ASP A 87 -13.63 9.20 18.51
C ASP A 87 -14.24 7.99 17.79
N PRO A 88 -14.78 6.98 18.49
CA PRO A 88 -15.39 5.82 17.86
C PRO A 88 -16.51 6.15 16.86
N VAL A 89 -17.17 7.31 17.01
CA VAL A 89 -18.27 7.75 16.15
C VAL A 89 -17.88 7.86 14.67
N ILE A 90 -16.60 8.07 14.37
CA ILE A 90 -16.13 8.18 12.97
C ILE A 90 -16.22 6.86 12.22
N PHE A 91 -16.28 5.74 12.94
CA PHE A 91 -16.41 4.39 12.38
C PHE A 91 -17.87 3.93 12.30
N GLU A 92 -18.82 4.75 12.76
CA GLU A 92 -20.24 4.43 12.62
C GLU A 92 -20.67 4.52 11.16
N LYS A 93 -21.47 3.53 10.73
CA LYS A 93 -21.85 3.29 9.33
C LYS A 93 -22.47 4.49 8.62
N GLY A 94 -23.11 5.41 9.34
CA GLY A 94 -23.72 6.63 8.78
C GLY A 94 -22.73 7.73 8.39
N ASN A 95 -21.49 7.68 8.90
CA ASN A 95 -20.49 8.73 8.73
C ASN A 95 -19.42 8.39 7.68
N MET A 96 -19.48 7.19 7.09
CA MET A 96 -18.61 6.77 5.98
C MET A 96 -19.37 6.89 4.66
N SER A 97 -19.33 8.04 4.00
CA SER A 97 -19.71 8.15 2.59
C SER A 97 -18.55 7.62 1.74
N LEU A 98 -18.69 6.40 1.23
CA LEU A 98 -17.86 5.84 0.15
C LEU A 98 -18.34 6.35 -1.20
#